data_AF-Q4ZTC4-F1
#
_entry.id   AF-Q4ZTC4-F1
#
_cell.length_a   1.000
_cell.length_b   1.000
_cell.length_c   1.000
_cell.angle_alpha   90.00
_cell.angle_beta   90.00
_cell.angle_gamma   90.00
#
_symmetry.space_group_name_H-M   'P 1'
#
loop_
_entity.id
_entity.type
_entity.pdbx_description
1 polymer ?
#
loop_
_entity_poly.entity_id
_entity_poly.type
_entity_poly.pdbx_seq_one_letter_code
_entity_poly.pdbx_strand_id
1 'polypeptide(L)'
;MSQSTTTQTAIVFGSWKIRHQEPFGSDDHRLYAIAADTALLGELTAVADLRGRHRVLARWDADGAMLLEDSHGALGDESCHNLSGAAIPLAIIRLQADRVHISHLLNRIDVHRSLFVQPPLEIEQPAVPQNLLIALRNAFERNHLAINNWECRYATSEQTYVESFELAPDCHARMLGEAWFDASFSPVMAPFTSQCGDEFQVWDHQVTAARAEDGGYVWVEHCSRKRKLAVNEPIVQLFRSAPGSLSGTVRHLSLGSPTLEAMAMNIDSTLQALGEYRRYAFSAPCESVDSGNLFAITFETCMPLDSQAGSTTRGEVRFLKCRDAIDPQSINADLRRLMEHLQAFLSERRQECWPLTDRFAFLHSPSPFITRPESLHS
;
A
#
# COMPACT_ATOMS: atom_id res chain seq x y z
N MET A 1 -15.41 34.41 32.79
CA MET A 1 -14.19 33.61 32.55
C MET A 1 -14.35 33.00 31.16
N SER A 2 -13.48 33.38 30.23
CA SER A 2 -13.46 32.85 28.86
C SER A 2 -12.91 31.43 28.92
N GLN A 3 -13.77 30.41 28.80
CA GLN A 3 -13.29 29.04 28.58
C GLN A 3 -12.58 29.01 27.24
N SER A 4 -11.27 28.73 27.26
CA SER A 4 -10.51 28.51 26.03
C SER A 4 -11.14 27.33 25.28
N THR A 5 -11.71 27.62 24.11
CA THR A 5 -12.35 26.65 23.20
C THR A 5 -11.33 25.97 22.28
N THR A 6 -10.05 25.93 22.68
CA THR A 6 -8.98 25.32 21.90
C THR A 6 -9.20 23.82 21.82
N THR A 7 -9.66 23.37 20.65
CA THR A 7 -9.68 21.96 20.28
C THR A 7 -8.31 21.61 19.68
N GLN A 8 -7.66 20.56 20.19
CA GLN A 8 -6.37 20.11 19.67
C GLN A 8 -6.44 18.64 19.25
N THR A 9 -5.99 18.35 18.02
CA THR A 9 -5.85 16.96 17.57
C THR A 9 -4.54 16.38 18.08
N ALA A 10 -4.60 15.18 18.64
CA ALA A 10 -3.46 14.52 19.25
C ALA A 10 -3.44 13.03 18.93
N ILE A 11 -2.26 12.43 19.05
CA ILE A 11 -2.04 11.00 18.90
C ILE A 11 -1.75 10.42 20.28
N VAL A 12 -2.55 9.44 20.67
CA VAL A 12 -2.40 8.74 21.95
C VAL A 12 -1.42 7.61 21.79
N PHE A 13 -0.50 7.52 22.73
CA PHE A 13 0.41 6.41 22.89
C PHE A 13 0.12 5.66 24.19
N GLY A 14 0.42 4.37 24.20
CA GLY A 14 0.30 3.53 25.38
C GLY A 14 0.79 2.12 25.13
N SER A 15 0.35 1.20 25.97
CA SER A 15 0.76 -0.21 25.89
C SER A 15 0.08 -0.94 24.72
N TRP A 16 0.85 -1.77 24.02
CA TRP A 16 0.33 -2.68 22.99
C TRP A 16 -0.71 -3.65 23.56
N LYS A 17 -0.66 -3.92 24.87
CA LYS A 17 -1.65 -4.74 25.56
C LYS A 17 -3.08 -4.20 25.45
N ILE A 18 -3.24 -2.88 25.29
CA ILE A 18 -4.56 -2.26 25.10
C ILE A 18 -5.18 -2.73 23.78
N ARG A 19 -4.38 -2.81 22.73
CA ARG A 19 -4.80 -3.29 21.41
C ARG A 19 -5.11 -4.79 21.42
N HIS A 20 -4.33 -5.57 22.17
CA HIS A 20 -4.39 -7.04 22.17
C HIS A 20 -5.15 -7.66 23.35
N GLN A 21 -5.78 -6.83 24.19
CA GLN A 21 -6.51 -7.23 25.39
C GLN A 21 -5.72 -8.11 26.37
N GLU A 22 -4.43 -7.86 26.47
CA GLU A 22 -3.59 -8.61 27.41
C GLU A 22 -3.68 -8.04 28.84
N PRO A 23 -3.40 -8.86 29.88
CA PRO A 23 -3.39 -8.40 31.26
C PRO A 23 -2.41 -7.24 31.49
N PHE A 24 -2.90 -6.14 32.07
CA PHE A 24 -2.11 -4.96 32.39
C PHE A 24 -1.27 -5.15 33.66
N GLY A 25 -0.01 -4.71 33.60
CA GLY A 25 0.85 -4.43 34.76
C GLY A 25 0.78 -2.96 35.15
N SER A 26 1.50 -2.57 36.20
CA SER A 26 1.48 -1.20 36.75
C SER A 26 1.85 -0.14 35.70
N ASP A 27 2.80 -0.43 34.82
CA ASP A 27 3.31 0.55 33.84
C ASP A 27 2.43 0.66 32.58
N ASP A 28 1.55 -0.32 32.34
CA ASP A 28 0.69 -0.36 31.14
C ASP A 28 -0.46 0.66 31.18
N HIS A 29 -0.71 1.28 32.34
CA HIS A 29 -1.83 2.20 32.54
C HIS A 29 -1.55 3.63 32.09
N ARG A 30 -0.27 3.96 31.82
CA ARG A 30 0.12 5.30 31.41
C ARG A 30 -0.20 5.53 29.93
N LEU A 31 -0.94 6.60 29.66
CA LEU A 31 -1.17 7.11 28.31
C LEU A 31 -0.62 8.51 28.19
N TYR A 32 -0.11 8.85 27.02
CA TYR A 32 0.29 10.23 26.71
C TYR A 32 -0.20 10.62 25.33
N ALA A 33 -0.54 11.89 25.19
CA ALA A 33 -0.99 12.48 23.94
C ALA A 33 0.06 13.48 23.44
N ILE A 34 0.47 13.33 22.19
CA ILE A 34 1.34 14.27 21.48
C ILE A 34 0.56 14.95 20.36
N ALA A 35 1.01 16.13 19.95
CA ALA A 35 0.37 16.85 18.85
C ALA A 35 0.39 16.04 17.54
N ALA A 36 -0.71 16.08 16.81
CA ALA A 36 -0.83 15.41 15.50
C ALA A 36 -0.41 16.32 14.33
N ASP A 37 0.40 17.35 14.58
CA ASP A 37 0.65 18.46 13.64
C ASP A 37 1.30 18.01 12.32
N THR A 38 2.03 16.89 12.35
CA THR A 38 2.69 16.29 11.19
C THR A 38 1.88 15.16 10.55
N ALA A 39 0.70 14.84 11.08
CA ALA A 39 -0.13 13.77 10.57
C ALA A 39 -0.91 14.22 9.33
N LEU A 40 -0.97 13.34 8.33
CA LEU A 40 -1.92 13.46 7.22
C LEU A 40 -3.24 12.84 7.68
N LEU A 41 -4.27 13.65 7.81
CA LEU A 41 -5.58 13.25 8.32
C LEU A 41 -6.61 13.29 7.20
N GLY A 42 -7.04 12.12 6.74
CA GLY A 42 -8.21 11.94 5.89
C GLY A 42 -9.46 11.68 6.74
N GLU A 43 -10.58 11.46 6.04
CA GLU A 43 -11.83 11.10 6.71
C GLU A 43 -11.78 9.67 7.25
N LEU A 44 -11.38 8.72 6.41
CA LEU A 44 -11.37 7.29 6.72
C LEU A 44 -10.03 6.79 7.25
N THR A 45 -8.94 7.42 6.81
CA THR A 45 -7.60 7.01 7.17
C THR A 45 -6.76 8.19 7.59
N ALA A 46 -5.79 7.91 8.43
CA ALA A 46 -4.83 8.89 8.85
C ALA A 46 -3.47 8.25 9.02
N VAL A 47 -2.43 9.00 8.72
CA VAL A 47 -1.06 8.49 8.72
C VAL A 47 -0.15 9.51 9.38
N ALA A 48 0.73 9.04 10.25
CA ALA A 48 1.70 9.91 10.90
C ALA A 48 3.08 9.26 10.92
N ASP A 49 4.11 10.08 10.66
CA ASP A 49 5.49 9.75 11.05
C ASP A 49 5.73 10.30 12.44
N LEU A 50 5.89 9.40 13.41
CA LEU A 50 5.94 9.73 14.84
C LEU A 50 7.34 9.67 15.41
N ARG A 51 8.37 9.54 14.56
CA ARG A 51 9.76 9.48 15.02
C ARG A 51 10.23 10.84 15.52
N GLY A 52 11.05 10.84 16.56
CA GLY A 52 11.69 12.05 17.08
C GLY A 52 11.16 12.46 18.44
N ARG A 53 11.48 13.70 18.86
CA ARG A 53 11.07 14.23 20.16
C ARG A 53 9.86 15.14 19.98
N HIS A 54 8.81 14.84 20.73
CA HIS A 54 7.53 15.54 20.64
C HIS A 54 7.08 16.02 22.01
N ARG A 55 6.46 17.20 22.04
CA ARG A 55 5.92 17.79 23.25
C ARG A 55 4.69 17.01 23.72
N VAL A 56 4.61 16.70 25.02
CA VAL A 56 3.46 16.02 25.62
C VAL A 56 2.38 17.03 25.97
N LEU A 57 1.19 16.85 25.39
CA LEU A 57 0.04 17.74 25.59
C LEU A 57 -0.81 17.32 26.79
N ALA A 58 -0.97 16.01 26.97
CA ALA A 58 -1.74 15.43 28.06
C ALA A 58 -1.15 14.08 28.48
N ARG A 59 -1.32 13.74 29.75
CA ARG A 59 -0.96 12.42 30.31
C ARG A 59 -2.11 11.87 31.15
N TRP A 60 -2.35 10.57 31.06
CA TRP A 60 -3.22 9.83 31.96
C TRP A 60 -2.37 8.87 32.78
N ASP A 61 -2.51 8.94 34.10
CA ASP A 61 -1.85 8.03 35.03
C ASP A 61 -2.79 6.86 35.41
N ALA A 62 -2.34 5.95 36.29
CA ALA A 62 -3.03 4.70 36.57
C ALA A 62 -4.41 4.85 37.23
N ASP A 63 -4.67 5.99 37.86
CA ASP A 63 -5.98 6.37 38.42
C ASP A 63 -6.93 6.95 37.35
N GLY A 64 -6.49 7.03 36.10
CA GLY A 64 -7.23 7.60 34.98
C GLY A 64 -7.30 9.12 35.00
N ALA A 65 -6.63 9.80 35.94
CA ALA A 65 -6.63 11.25 36.01
C ALA A 65 -5.84 11.85 34.83
N MET A 66 -6.47 12.80 34.13
CA MET A 66 -5.85 13.55 33.05
C MET A 66 -5.08 14.75 33.61
N LEU A 67 -3.82 14.87 33.24
CA LEU A 67 -2.99 16.05 33.45
C LEU A 67 -2.80 16.75 32.11
N LEU A 68 -3.22 18.01 32.03
CA LEU A 68 -3.00 18.89 30.87
C LEU A 68 -1.80 19.79 31.10
N GLU A 69 -1.07 20.06 30.03
CA GLU A 69 0.14 20.89 30.08
C GLU A 69 -0.14 22.34 30.52
N ASP A 70 -1.25 22.91 30.08
CA ASP A 70 -1.65 24.29 30.42
C ASP A 70 -2.04 24.47 31.90
N SER A 71 -2.39 23.37 32.58
CA SER A 71 -3.01 23.38 33.91
C SER A 71 -2.00 23.23 35.05
N HIS A 72 -0.83 22.60 34.79
CA HIS A 72 0.15 22.27 35.83
C HIS A 72 1.63 22.52 35.45
N GLY A 73 1.90 23.11 34.28
CA GLY A 73 3.25 23.33 33.76
C GLY A 73 3.67 22.28 32.72
N ALA A 74 4.83 22.49 32.08
CA ALA A 74 5.29 21.66 30.97
C ALA A 74 5.41 20.18 31.37
N LEU A 75 4.65 19.31 30.71
CA LEU A 75 4.71 17.85 30.89
C LEU A 75 5.99 17.24 30.31
N GLY A 76 6.78 18.04 29.58
CA GLY A 76 8.05 17.66 28.97
C GLY A 76 7.89 17.16 27.53
N ASP A 77 8.98 16.58 27.04
CA ASP A 77 9.05 15.97 25.71
C ASP A 77 9.19 14.46 25.85
N GLU A 78 8.57 13.72 24.92
CA GLU A 78 8.69 12.27 24.81
C GLU A 78 9.46 11.89 23.54
N SER A 79 10.30 10.85 23.64
CA SER A 79 10.99 10.30 22.48
C SER A 79 10.10 9.26 21.83
N CYS A 80 9.42 9.65 20.75
CA CYS A 80 8.49 8.78 20.06
C CYS A 80 9.19 8.01 18.93
N HIS A 81 8.68 6.80 18.70
CA HIS A 81 9.09 5.89 17.66
C HIS A 81 7.82 5.29 17.05
N ASN A 82 7.82 4.97 15.75
CA ASN A 82 6.69 4.25 15.18
C ASN A 82 6.63 2.82 15.74
N LEU A 83 7.68 2.02 15.50
CA LEU A 83 7.68 0.57 15.81
C LEU A 83 8.59 0.17 16.98
N SER A 84 9.66 0.92 17.26
CA SER A 84 10.72 0.51 18.19
C SER A 84 10.59 1.08 19.61
N GLY A 85 9.46 1.72 19.93
CA GLY A 85 9.23 2.36 21.23
C GLY A 85 8.66 1.38 22.26
N ALA A 86 8.82 1.71 23.55
CA ALA A 86 8.19 0.94 24.64
C ALA A 86 6.65 1.12 24.68
N ALA A 87 6.19 2.31 24.31
CA ALA A 87 4.79 2.60 24.06
C ALA A 87 4.56 2.79 22.56
N ILE A 88 3.43 2.30 22.09
CA ILE A 88 3.01 2.35 20.70
C ILE A 88 1.92 3.40 20.50
N PRO A 89 1.79 3.98 19.31
CA PRO A 89 0.59 4.75 18.96
C PRO A 89 -0.65 3.86 19.05
N LEU A 90 -1.77 4.42 19.51
CA LEU A 90 -3.03 3.71 19.71
C LEU A 90 -4.18 4.34 18.95
N ALA A 91 -4.28 5.67 18.96
CA ALA A 91 -5.44 6.34 18.38
C ALA A 91 -5.16 7.80 18.06
N ILE A 92 -5.99 8.37 17.19
CA ILE A 92 -6.10 9.81 17.01
C ILE A 92 -7.29 10.29 17.83
N ILE A 93 -7.06 11.34 18.61
CA ILE A 93 -8.06 11.97 19.45
C ILE A 93 -8.16 13.47 19.18
N ARG A 94 -9.30 14.06 19.54
CA ARG A 94 -9.46 15.51 19.72
C ARG A 94 -9.62 15.80 21.21
N LEU A 95 -8.77 16.67 21.73
CA LEU A 95 -8.79 17.20 23.08
C LEU A 95 -9.60 18.49 23.10
N GLN A 96 -10.60 18.58 23.99
CA GLN A 96 -11.46 19.76 24.17
C GLN A 96 -11.65 20.03 25.66
N ALA A 97 -10.78 20.83 26.26
CA ALA A 97 -10.76 21.15 27.70
C ALA A 97 -10.82 19.90 28.60
N ASP A 98 -12.01 19.40 28.92
CA ASP A 98 -12.24 18.22 29.75
C ASP A 98 -12.69 16.98 28.95
N ARG A 99 -12.94 17.11 27.65
CA ARG A 99 -13.45 16.04 26.79
C ARG A 99 -12.39 15.49 25.86
N VAL A 100 -12.49 14.19 25.61
CA VAL A 100 -11.67 13.48 24.62
C VAL A 100 -12.58 12.81 23.62
N HIS A 101 -12.32 13.01 22.34
CA HIS A 101 -13.02 12.33 21.26
C HIS A 101 -12.05 11.47 20.45
N ILE A 102 -12.23 10.16 20.45
CA ILE A 102 -11.46 9.20 19.66
C ILE A 102 -12.06 9.15 18.25
N SER A 103 -11.26 9.46 17.24
CA SER A 103 -11.69 9.48 15.82
C SER A 103 -11.15 8.29 15.02
N HIS A 104 -9.88 7.95 15.20
CA HIS A 104 -9.23 6.85 14.49
C HIS A 104 -8.53 5.92 15.46
N LEU A 105 -8.54 4.62 15.16
CA LEU A 105 -7.79 3.61 15.90
C LEU A 105 -6.58 3.19 15.07
N LEU A 106 -5.50 2.80 15.76
CA LEU A 106 -4.34 2.22 15.11
C LEU A 106 -4.75 0.96 14.36
N ASN A 107 -4.50 0.94 13.06
CA ASN A 107 -4.60 -0.26 12.24
C ASN A 107 -3.24 -0.95 12.14
N ARG A 108 -2.20 -0.21 11.80
CA ARG A 108 -0.90 -0.78 11.41
C ARG A 108 0.24 0.14 11.82
N ILE A 109 1.33 -0.46 12.30
CA ILE A 109 2.57 0.26 12.60
C ILE A 109 3.65 -0.29 11.69
N ASP A 110 4.36 0.60 11.00
CA ASP A 110 5.55 0.28 10.25
C ASP A 110 6.74 1.13 10.71
N VAL A 111 7.93 0.88 10.16
CA VAL A 111 9.14 1.63 10.50
C VAL A 111 8.99 3.12 10.18
N HIS A 112 8.44 3.44 9.01
CA HIS A 112 8.38 4.80 8.50
C HIS A 112 7.14 5.57 8.95
N ARG A 113 6.01 4.89 9.14
CA ARG A 113 4.72 5.54 9.43
C ARG A 113 3.81 4.62 10.26
N SER A 114 2.88 5.25 10.98
CA SER A 114 1.78 4.58 11.67
C SER A 114 0.47 4.94 10.96
N LEU A 115 -0.32 3.91 10.63
CA LEU A 115 -1.59 4.03 9.94
C LEU A 115 -2.73 3.81 10.93
N PHE A 116 -3.63 4.79 10.95
CA PHE A 116 -4.86 4.81 11.72
C PHE A 116 -6.05 4.79 10.78
N VAL A 117 -7.14 4.17 11.21
CA VAL A 117 -8.38 4.07 10.44
C VAL A 117 -9.55 4.46 11.32
N GLN A 118 -10.53 5.14 10.74
CA GLN A 118 -11.81 5.32 11.37
C GLN A 118 -12.54 3.97 11.36
N PRO A 119 -12.86 3.40 12.54
CA PRO A 119 -13.54 2.12 12.58
C PRO A 119 -15.02 2.26 12.17
N PRO A 120 -15.64 1.18 11.64
CA PRO A 120 -17.03 1.22 11.18
C PRO A 120 -18.04 1.20 12.34
N LEU A 121 -17.70 0.61 13.48
CA LEU A 121 -18.57 0.63 14.65
C LEU A 121 -18.19 1.82 15.52
N GLU A 122 -19.22 2.59 15.91
CA GLU A 122 -19.08 3.78 16.74
C GLU A 122 -18.23 3.50 17.99
N ILE A 123 -17.27 4.39 18.23
CA ILE A 123 -16.43 4.38 19.42
C ILE A 123 -17.19 5.11 20.53
N GLU A 124 -17.40 4.41 21.65
CA GLU A 124 -17.89 5.05 22.86
C GLU A 124 -16.87 6.07 23.35
N GLN A 125 -17.31 7.32 23.45
CA GLN A 125 -16.43 8.41 23.83
C GLN A 125 -16.28 8.45 25.35
N PRO A 126 -15.05 8.58 25.88
CA PRO A 126 -14.84 8.57 27.32
C PRO A 126 -15.56 9.75 27.98
N ALA A 127 -16.45 9.45 28.92
CA ALA A 127 -17.02 10.46 29.80
C ALA A 127 -15.95 10.98 30.76
N VAL A 128 -15.96 12.30 31.00
CA VAL A 128 -15.01 12.98 31.88
C VAL A 128 -15.04 12.39 33.30
N PRO A 129 -13.90 12.14 33.98
CA PRO A 129 -12.52 12.23 33.51
C PRO A 129 -11.77 10.88 33.36
N GLN A 130 -12.36 9.73 33.68
CA GLN A 130 -11.56 8.59 34.18
C GLN A 130 -11.39 7.37 33.25
N ASN A 131 -11.79 7.41 31.97
CA ASN A 131 -11.95 6.16 31.21
C ASN A 131 -11.24 6.08 29.84
N LEU A 132 -10.24 6.90 29.51
CA LEU A 132 -9.61 6.82 28.17
C LEU A 132 -9.00 5.43 27.88
N LEU A 133 -8.29 4.84 28.84
CA LEU A 133 -7.71 3.50 28.69
C LEU A 133 -8.79 2.44 28.43
N ILE A 134 -9.87 2.47 29.22
CA ILE A 134 -10.99 1.54 29.08
C ILE A 134 -11.72 1.76 27.75
N ALA A 135 -11.96 3.02 27.37
CA ALA A 135 -12.60 3.37 26.11
C ALA A 135 -11.77 2.88 24.92
N LEU A 136 -10.45 3.05 24.94
CA LEU A 136 -9.56 2.53 23.90
C LEU A 136 -9.61 1.01 23.84
N ARG A 137 -9.49 0.32 24.99
CA ARG A 137 -9.58 -1.14 25.05
C ARG A 137 -10.91 -1.66 24.48
N ASN A 138 -12.02 -1.06 24.90
CA ASN A 138 -13.36 -1.41 24.42
C ASN A 138 -13.53 -1.10 22.92
N ALA A 139 -12.94 0.00 22.44
CA ALA A 139 -12.98 0.36 21.02
C ALA A 139 -12.20 -0.65 20.17
N PHE A 140 -11.02 -1.07 20.63
CA PHE A 140 -10.23 -2.13 20.00
C PHE A 140 -10.96 -3.46 20.03
N GLU A 141 -11.56 -3.83 21.16
CA GLU A 141 -12.37 -5.05 21.29
C GLU A 141 -13.57 -5.05 20.35
N ARG A 142 -14.34 -3.96 20.33
CA ARG A 142 -15.53 -3.86 19.48
C ARG A 142 -15.19 -3.93 18.00
N ASN A 143 -14.07 -3.32 17.60
CA ASN A 143 -13.68 -3.19 16.20
C ASN A 143 -12.56 -4.16 15.77
N HIS A 144 -12.20 -5.15 16.59
CA HIS A 144 -11.00 -5.98 16.39
C HIS A 144 -10.94 -6.65 15.02
N LEU A 145 -12.06 -7.08 14.45
CA LEU A 145 -12.10 -7.66 13.10
C LEU A 145 -11.76 -6.62 12.03
N ALA A 146 -12.26 -5.38 12.16
CA ALA A 146 -12.09 -4.34 11.14
C ALA A 146 -10.71 -3.63 11.20
N ILE A 147 -10.02 -3.66 12.34
CA ILE A 147 -8.75 -2.96 12.59
C ILE A 147 -7.55 -3.91 12.78
N ASN A 148 -7.77 -5.22 12.65
CA ASN A 148 -6.68 -6.18 12.59
C ASN A 148 -6.10 -6.19 11.17
N ASN A 149 -4.78 -6.31 11.06
CA ASN A 149 -4.02 -6.28 9.82
C ASN A 149 -4.53 -7.28 8.75
N TRP A 150 -5.22 -8.34 9.16
CA TRP A 150 -5.60 -9.46 8.29
C TRP A 150 -7.02 -9.39 7.72
N GLU A 151 -7.92 -8.63 8.34
CA GLU A 151 -9.36 -8.61 8.03
C GLU A 151 -9.87 -7.18 7.79
N CYS A 152 -9.10 -6.39 7.05
CA CYS A 152 -9.61 -5.10 6.62
C CYS A 152 -10.83 -5.30 5.68
N ARG A 153 -11.94 -4.62 6.03
CA ARG A 153 -13.13 -4.45 5.18
C ARG A 153 -12.73 -3.66 3.95
N TYR A 154 -12.34 -4.37 2.91
CA TYR A 154 -12.04 -3.79 1.62
C TYR A 154 -13.15 -4.13 0.64
N ALA A 155 -13.71 -3.12 -0.01
CA ALA A 155 -14.53 -3.33 -1.19
C ALA A 155 -13.62 -3.47 -2.42
N THR A 156 -13.94 -4.44 -3.27
CA THR A 156 -13.30 -4.62 -4.58
C THR A 156 -14.30 -4.27 -5.68
N SER A 157 -13.79 -3.83 -6.83
CA SER A 157 -14.60 -3.64 -8.02
C SER A 157 -14.32 -4.75 -9.03
N GLU A 158 -15.34 -5.18 -9.77
CA GLU A 158 -15.14 -6.02 -10.96
C GLU A 158 -14.62 -5.18 -12.14
N GLN A 159 -14.85 -3.87 -12.13
CA GLN A 159 -14.32 -2.95 -13.12
C GLN A 159 -12.83 -2.72 -12.86
N THR A 160 -12.04 -2.78 -13.94
CA THR A 160 -10.61 -2.47 -13.88
C THR A 160 -10.40 -0.97 -14.05
N TYR A 161 -9.67 -0.37 -13.12
CA TYR A 161 -9.18 1.01 -13.21
C TYR A 161 -7.67 0.96 -13.26
N VAL A 162 -7.12 1.30 -14.42
CA VAL A 162 -5.70 1.09 -14.71
C VAL A 162 -5.20 2.14 -15.69
N GLU A 163 -4.00 2.64 -15.44
CA GLU A 163 -3.22 3.43 -16.38
C GLU A 163 -1.91 2.70 -16.64
N SER A 164 -1.54 2.55 -17.92
CA SER A 164 -0.37 1.77 -18.34
C SER A 164 0.45 2.53 -19.36
N PHE A 165 1.77 2.38 -19.28
CA PHE A 165 2.71 3.10 -20.14
C PHE A 165 3.98 2.27 -20.39
N GLU A 166 4.69 2.60 -21.46
CA GLU A 166 6.03 2.07 -21.72
C GLU A 166 7.10 3.08 -21.32
N LEU A 167 8.25 2.55 -20.93
CA LEU A 167 9.46 3.29 -20.61
C LEU A 167 10.57 2.88 -21.56
N ALA A 168 11.67 3.63 -21.50
CA ALA A 168 12.80 3.42 -22.40
C ALA A 168 13.43 2.04 -22.10
N PRO A 169 13.92 1.31 -23.12
CA PRO A 169 14.42 -0.06 -22.93
C PRO A 169 15.64 -0.18 -22.00
N ASP A 170 16.37 0.92 -21.78
CA ASP A 170 17.51 1.02 -20.86
C ASP A 170 17.07 1.14 -19.39
N CYS A 171 15.78 1.36 -19.14
CA CYS A 171 15.23 1.37 -17.79
C CYS A 171 15.09 -0.05 -17.22
N HIS A 172 15.51 -0.24 -15.97
CA HIS A 172 15.38 -1.52 -15.28
C HIS A 172 14.32 -1.43 -14.17
N ALA A 173 13.21 -2.17 -14.32
CA ALA A 173 12.04 -2.11 -13.45
C ALA A 173 12.37 -2.21 -11.95
N ARG A 174 13.30 -3.09 -11.57
CA ARG A 174 13.73 -3.21 -10.17
C ARG A 174 14.34 -1.92 -9.62
N MET A 175 15.31 -1.32 -10.33
CA MET A 175 16.00 -0.12 -9.84
C MET A 175 15.04 1.07 -9.79
N LEU A 176 14.20 1.21 -10.81
CA LEU A 176 13.18 2.24 -10.84
C LEU A 176 12.15 2.06 -9.71
N GLY A 177 11.72 0.83 -9.48
CA GLY A 177 10.78 0.47 -8.42
C GLY A 177 11.32 0.72 -7.02
N GLU A 178 12.55 0.29 -6.73
CA GLU A 178 13.21 0.60 -5.45
C GLU A 178 13.33 2.12 -5.24
N ALA A 179 13.70 2.88 -6.28
CA ALA A 179 13.74 4.34 -6.21
C ALA A 179 12.35 4.98 -6.02
N TRP A 180 11.30 4.40 -6.61
CA TRP A 180 9.91 4.83 -6.43
C TRP A 180 9.45 4.57 -4.99
N PHE A 181 9.77 3.42 -4.43
CA PHE A 181 9.44 3.07 -3.05
C PHE A 181 10.06 4.06 -2.06
N ASP A 182 11.30 4.49 -2.28
CA ASP A 182 11.92 5.51 -1.42
C ASP A 182 11.23 6.88 -1.60
N ALA A 183 10.92 7.26 -2.84
CA ALA A 183 10.26 8.52 -3.16
C ALA A 183 8.81 8.57 -2.63
N SER A 184 8.12 7.44 -2.55
CA SER A 184 6.72 7.36 -2.16
C SER A 184 6.47 7.73 -0.68
N PHE A 185 7.53 7.77 0.15
CA PHE A 185 7.47 8.26 1.52
C PHE A 185 7.67 9.77 1.66
N SER A 186 8.01 10.48 0.57
CA SER A 186 8.20 11.93 0.58
C SER A 186 6.91 12.68 0.93
N PRO A 187 6.97 13.82 1.66
CA PRO A 187 5.81 14.68 1.89
C PRO A 187 5.09 15.15 0.62
N VAL A 188 5.82 15.24 -0.51
CA VAL A 188 5.27 15.64 -1.82
C VAL A 188 4.21 14.66 -2.33
N MET A 189 4.23 13.41 -1.86
CA MET A 189 3.26 12.38 -2.26
C MET A 189 1.88 12.56 -1.65
N ALA A 190 1.71 13.46 -0.66
CA ALA A 190 0.43 13.64 0.00
C ALA A 190 -0.71 13.93 -1.00
N PRO A 191 -1.86 13.24 -0.86
CA PRO A 191 -2.30 12.44 0.29
C PRO A 191 -1.91 10.96 0.21
N PHE A 192 -1.10 10.54 -0.75
CA PHE A 192 -0.74 9.14 -0.91
C PHE A 192 0.34 8.69 0.08
N THR A 193 0.21 7.45 0.55
CA THR A 193 1.21 6.77 1.37
C THR A 193 1.47 5.36 0.86
N SER A 194 2.72 4.90 0.87
CA SER A 194 3.00 3.48 0.66
C SER A 194 2.60 2.63 1.88
N GLN A 195 2.12 1.41 1.62
CA GLN A 195 1.87 0.41 2.67
C GLN A 195 3.11 -0.47 2.84
N CYS A 196 3.79 -0.41 4.00
CA CYS A 196 5.16 -0.95 4.08
C CYS A 196 5.23 -2.46 4.23
N GLY A 197 4.33 -3.11 4.96
CA GLY A 197 4.46 -4.54 5.26
C GLY A 197 3.45 -5.42 4.56
N ASP A 198 2.99 -4.99 3.38
CA ASP A 198 2.87 -5.96 2.28
C ASP A 198 4.24 -6.20 1.60
N GLU A 199 5.28 -5.46 2.02
CA GLU A 199 6.62 -5.32 1.41
C GLU A 199 6.52 -4.94 -0.07
N PHE A 200 7.41 -4.10 -0.59
CA PHE A 200 7.49 -4.02 -2.05
C PHE A 200 7.91 -5.40 -2.57
N GLN A 201 7.23 -5.86 -3.61
CA GLN A 201 7.44 -7.20 -4.12
C GLN A 201 8.34 -7.13 -5.33
N VAL A 202 9.46 -7.85 -5.28
CA VAL A 202 10.35 -8.05 -6.43
C VAL A 202 10.17 -9.48 -6.92
N TRP A 203 9.88 -9.56 -8.20
CA TRP A 203 9.55 -10.78 -8.91
C TRP A 203 10.59 -11.01 -10.02
N ASP A 204 11.10 -12.23 -10.09
CA ASP A 204 12.01 -12.69 -11.13
C ASP A 204 11.48 -14.02 -11.65
N HIS A 205 10.92 -13.99 -12.85
CA HIS A 205 10.23 -15.10 -13.46
C HIS A 205 10.88 -15.47 -14.78
N GLN A 206 11.06 -16.78 -14.97
CA GLN A 206 11.25 -17.32 -16.30
C GLN A 206 9.88 -17.64 -16.89
N VAL A 207 9.61 -17.04 -18.06
CA VAL A 207 8.42 -17.34 -18.87
C VAL A 207 8.83 -18.32 -19.94
N THR A 208 8.51 -19.59 -19.70
CA THR A 208 8.95 -20.74 -20.51
C THR A 208 8.06 -21.01 -21.71
N ALA A 209 6.89 -20.37 -21.78
CA ALA A 209 6.03 -20.40 -22.93
C ALA A 209 5.13 -19.17 -22.95
N ALA A 210 5.20 -18.38 -24.01
CA ALA A 210 4.19 -17.40 -24.38
C ALA A 210 3.56 -17.76 -25.72
N ARG A 211 2.23 -17.68 -25.79
CA ARG A 211 1.41 -18.04 -26.93
C ARG A 211 0.37 -16.96 -27.23
N ALA A 212 0.13 -16.70 -28.50
CA ALA A 212 -1.08 -16.00 -28.92
C ALA A 212 -2.21 -17.02 -29.06
N GLU A 213 -3.40 -16.61 -28.69
CA GLU A 213 -4.65 -17.33 -28.94
C GLU A 213 -5.64 -16.38 -29.65
N ASP A 214 -6.74 -16.95 -30.17
CA ASP A 214 -7.80 -16.15 -30.77
C ASP A 214 -8.36 -15.15 -29.75
N GLY A 215 -8.02 -13.86 -29.93
CA GLY A 215 -8.46 -12.78 -29.06
C GLY A 215 -7.71 -12.70 -27.72
N GLY A 216 -6.44 -13.10 -27.66
CA GLY A 216 -5.65 -12.87 -26.45
C GLY A 216 -4.27 -13.52 -26.42
N TYR A 217 -3.76 -13.66 -25.20
CA TYR A 217 -2.46 -14.25 -24.93
C TYR A 217 -2.52 -15.20 -23.74
N VAL A 218 -1.69 -16.24 -23.83
CA VAL A 218 -1.49 -17.22 -22.76
C VAL A 218 -0.01 -17.36 -22.49
N TRP A 219 0.41 -17.30 -21.23
CA TRP A 219 1.80 -17.53 -20.87
C TRP A 219 1.95 -18.29 -19.57
N VAL A 220 3.11 -18.92 -19.39
CA VAL A 220 3.45 -19.67 -18.18
C VAL A 220 4.63 -19.04 -17.47
N GLU A 221 4.41 -18.60 -16.24
CA GLU A 221 5.47 -18.16 -15.35
C GLU A 221 5.84 -19.27 -14.37
N HIS A 222 7.14 -19.50 -14.23
CA HIS A 222 7.68 -20.31 -13.14
C HIS A 222 8.12 -19.37 -12.01
N CYS A 223 7.56 -19.56 -10.81
CA CYS A 223 7.93 -18.78 -9.66
C CYS A 223 8.43 -19.65 -8.51
N SER A 224 9.54 -19.23 -7.89
CA SER A 224 9.94 -19.76 -6.58
C SER A 224 9.41 -18.83 -5.51
N ARG A 225 8.37 -19.23 -4.77
CA ARG A 225 8.02 -18.52 -3.52
C ARG A 225 9.05 -18.87 -2.45
N LYS A 226 10.01 -17.99 -2.20
CA LYS A 226 10.84 -18.06 -0.99
C LYS A 226 10.05 -17.48 0.18
N ARG A 227 9.49 -18.33 1.05
CA ARG A 227 9.14 -17.93 2.42
C ARG A 227 10.34 -18.20 3.32
N LYS A 228 10.52 -17.41 4.38
CA LYS A 228 11.69 -17.42 5.30
C LYS A 228 12.15 -18.81 5.80
N LEU A 229 11.33 -19.87 5.70
CA LEU A 229 11.63 -21.20 6.25
C LEU A 229 11.39 -22.38 5.28
N ALA A 230 10.92 -22.15 4.05
CA ALA A 230 10.71 -23.21 3.07
C ALA A 230 10.74 -22.64 1.64
N VAL A 231 11.48 -23.31 0.76
CA VAL A 231 11.27 -23.20 -0.69
C VAL A 231 10.09 -24.11 -0.99
N ASN A 232 8.91 -23.53 -1.21
CA ASN A 232 7.77 -24.32 -1.69
C ASN A 232 8.08 -24.87 -3.10
N GLU A 233 7.41 -25.97 -3.44
CA GLU A 233 7.39 -26.57 -4.77
C GLU A 233 7.29 -25.50 -5.87
N PRO A 234 7.95 -25.67 -7.03
CA PRO A 234 7.86 -24.70 -8.12
C PRO A 234 6.40 -24.54 -8.53
N ILE A 235 5.81 -23.40 -8.20
CA ILE A 235 4.44 -23.08 -8.59
C ILE A 235 4.51 -22.66 -10.05
N VAL A 236 3.74 -23.34 -10.88
CA VAL A 236 3.54 -22.93 -12.26
C VAL A 236 2.22 -22.20 -12.35
N GLN A 237 2.30 -20.97 -12.85
CA GLN A 237 1.16 -20.11 -13.01
C GLN A 237 0.88 -19.94 -14.50
N LEU A 238 -0.27 -20.44 -14.94
CA LEU A 238 -0.79 -20.20 -16.27
C LEU A 238 -1.60 -18.91 -16.23
N PHE A 239 -1.19 -17.95 -17.05
CA PHE A 239 -1.86 -16.68 -17.20
C PHE A 239 -2.59 -16.62 -18.54
N ARG A 240 -3.77 -16.00 -18.54
CA ARG A 240 -4.55 -15.72 -19.74
C ARG A 240 -5.06 -14.28 -19.73
N SER A 241 -4.76 -13.51 -20.77
CA SER A 241 -5.17 -12.11 -20.90
C SER A 241 -5.83 -11.82 -22.24
N ALA A 242 -6.79 -10.89 -22.24
CA ALA A 242 -7.31 -10.28 -23.46
C ALA A 242 -6.22 -9.43 -24.17
N PRO A 243 -6.41 -9.06 -25.45
CA PRO A 243 -5.45 -8.24 -26.18
C PRO A 243 -5.38 -6.86 -25.53
N GLY A 244 -4.18 -6.30 -25.40
CA GLY A 244 -3.95 -4.98 -24.77
C GLY A 244 -4.04 -4.97 -23.23
N SER A 245 -4.26 -6.11 -22.56
CA SER A 245 -4.24 -6.18 -21.09
C SER A 245 -2.88 -6.61 -20.56
N LEU A 246 -2.34 -5.86 -19.58
CA LEU A 246 -1.16 -6.25 -18.80
C LEU A 246 -1.50 -7.17 -17.62
N SER A 247 -2.78 -7.38 -17.32
CA SER A 247 -3.22 -8.39 -16.35
C SER A 247 -3.79 -9.61 -17.05
N GLY A 248 -3.48 -10.79 -16.53
CA GLY A 248 -4.13 -12.04 -16.91
C GLY A 248 -4.83 -12.67 -15.71
N THR A 249 -5.88 -13.44 -16.00
CA THR A 249 -6.42 -14.41 -15.04
C THR A 249 -5.37 -15.47 -14.75
N VAL A 250 -5.25 -15.88 -13.49
CA VAL A 250 -4.20 -16.80 -13.03
C VAL A 250 -4.80 -18.14 -12.68
N ARG A 251 -4.21 -19.21 -13.20
CA ARG A 251 -4.49 -20.58 -12.80
C ARG A 251 -3.22 -21.26 -12.31
N HIS A 252 -3.27 -21.82 -11.11
CA HIS A 252 -2.15 -22.59 -10.57
C HIS A 252 -2.18 -24.02 -11.11
N LEU A 253 -1.05 -24.47 -11.62
CA LEU A 253 -0.86 -25.82 -12.14
C LEU A 253 0.12 -26.57 -11.25
N SER A 254 -0.23 -27.83 -10.93
CA SER A 254 0.73 -28.79 -10.40
C SER A 254 1.35 -29.54 -11.57
N LEU A 255 2.66 -29.43 -11.76
CA LEU A 255 3.32 -30.07 -12.89
C LEU A 255 3.52 -31.56 -12.62
N GLY A 256 2.60 -32.39 -13.13
CA GLY A 256 2.84 -33.81 -13.41
C GLY A 256 3.35 -34.09 -14.84
N SER A 257 3.25 -33.10 -15.74
CA SER A 257 3.57 -33.17 -17.18
C SER A 257 4.38 -31.95 -17.65
N PRO A 258 5.05 -32.00 -18.82
CA PRO A 258 5.73 -30.84 -19.42
C PRO A 258 4.82 -29.61 -19.59
N THR A 259 5.37 -28.40 -19.39
CA THR A 259 4.64 -27.13 -19.38
C THR A 259 3.71 -26.90 -20.58
N LEU A 260 4.15 -27.26 -21.79
CA LEU A 260 3.36 -27.07 -23.02
C LEU A 260 2.14 -27.98 -23.09
N GLU A 261 2.27 -29.22 -22.61
CA GLU A 261 1.14 -30.15 -22.54
C GLU A 261 0.13 -29.67 -21.52
N ALA A 262 0.60 -29.20 -20.35
CA ALA A 262 -0.27 -28.62 -19.34
C ALA A 262 -0.99 -27.36 -19.86
N MET A 263 -0.34 -26.50 -20.64
CA MET A 263 -1.00 -25.35 -21.29
C MET A 263 -2.07 -25.81 -22.29
N ALA A 264 -1.74 -26.73 -23.19
CA ALA A 264 -2.66 -27.24 -24.20
C ALA A 264 -3.88 -27.98 -23.61
N MET A 265 -3.72 -28.69 -22.49
CA MET A 265 -4.83 -29.35 -21.79
C MET A 265 -5.82 -28.37 -21.14
N ASN A 266 -5.44 -27.10 -20.99
CA ASN A 266 -6.23 -26.09 -20.28
C ASN A 266 -6.75 -24.97 -21.18
N ILE A 267 -6.47 -25.03 -22.49
CA ILE A 267 -6.87 -24.05 -23.48
C ILE A 267 -7.50 -24.76 -24.69
N ASP A 268 -8.75 -24.42 -24.99
CA ASP A 268 -9.52 -25.04 -26.09
C ASP A 268 -9.25 -24.39 -27.47
N SER A 269 -8.38 -23.38 -27.55
CA SER A 269 -8.07 -22.60 -28.77
C SER A 269 -6.74 -23.00 -29.39
N THR A 270 -6.53 -22.61 -30.66
CA THR A 270 -5.24 -22.81 -31.34
C THR A 270 -4.20 -21.84 -30.77
N LEU A 271 -3.05 -22.37 -30.34
CA LEU A 271 -1.98 -21.59 -29.73
C LEU A 271 -0.83 -21.37 -30.72
N GLN A 272 -0.55 -20.12 -31.06
CA GLN A 272 0.62 -19.74 -31.87
C GLN A 272 1.81 -19.41 -30.97
N ALA A 273 2.98 -19.98 -31.28
CA ALA A 273 4.22 -19.71 -30.55
C ALA A 273 4.68 -18.25 -30.68
N LEU A 274 4.93 -17.59 -29.54
CA LEU A 274 5.54 -16.25 -29.50
C LEU A 274 7.01 -16.33 -29.07
N GLY A 275 7.29 -17.07 -27.99
CA GLY A 275 8.66 -17.27 -27.52
C GLY A 275 8.76 -17.49 -26.03
N GLU A 276 9.97 -17.28 -25.51
CA GLU A 276 10.34 -17.36 -24.10
C GLU A 276 11.07 -16.09 -23.70
N TYR A 277 10.88 -15.66 -22.46
CA TYR A 277 11.50 -14.44 -21.94
C TYR A 277 11.68 -14.50 -20.43
N ARG A 278 12.52 -13.61 -19.93
CA ARG A 278 12.65 -13.35 -18.50
C ARG A 278 11.88 -12.09 -18.15
N ARG A 279 11.10 -12.15 -17.07
CA ARG A 279 10.31 -11.04 -16.54
C ARG A 279 10.83 -10.65 -15.17
N TYR A 280 11.21 -9.39 -15.04
CA TYR A 280 11.49 -8.75 -13.76
C TYR A 280 10.35 -7.80 -13.45
N ALA A 281 9.72 -7.92 -12.29
CA ALA A 281 8.68 -6.99 -11.89
C ALA A 281 8.88 -6.48 -10.47
N PHE A 282 8.56 -5.21 -10.27
CA PHE A 282 8.45 -4.57 -8.99
C PHE A 282 6.98 -4.20 -8.78
N SER A 283 6.46 -4.35 -7.56
CA SER A 283 5.13 -3.82 -7.21
C SER A 283 5.13 -3.23 -5.81
N ALA A 284 4.53 -2.05 -5.64
CA ALA A 284 4.34 -1.41 -4.35
C ALA A 284 2.89 -0.92 -4.17
N PRO A 285 2.21 -1.30 -3.09
CA PRO A 285 0.89 -0.77 -2.75
C PRO A 285 0.98 0.65 -2.21
N CYS A 286 -0.01 1.46 -2.55
CA CYS A 286 -0.13 2.86 -2.19
C CYS A 286 -1.59 3.19 -1.85
N GLU A 287 -1.82 3.89 -0.76
CA GLU A 287 -3.15 4.25 -0.25
C GLU A 287 -3.34 5.77 -0.32
N SER A 288 -4.47 6.22 -0.87
CA SER A 288 -4.92 7.60 -0.73
C SER A 288 -5.46 7.79 0.68
N VAL A 289 -4.87 8.70 1.45
CA VAL A 289 -5.29 8.95 2.83
C VAL A 289 -6.72 9.52 2.89
N ASP A 290 -7.08 10.35 1.92
CA ASP A 290 -8.35 11.06 1.88
C ASP A 290 -9.53 10.10 1.63
N SER A 291 -9.41 9.23 0.63
CA SER A 291 -10.49 8.34 0.18
C SER A 291 -10.39 6.90 0.69
N GLY A 292 -9.22 6.47 1.17
CA GLY A 292 -8.95 5.06 1.48
C GLY A 292 -8.85 4.15 0.25
N ASN A 293 -8.75 4.72 -0.96
CA ASN A 293 -8.51 3.96 -2.19
C ASN A 293 -7.08 3.42 -2.20
N LEU A 294 -6.94 2.14 -2.52
CA LEU A 294 -5.66 1.44 -2.60
C LEU A 294 -5.31 1.12 -4.04
N PHE A 295 -4.08 1.45 -4.43
CA PHE A 295 -3.51 1.23 -5.75
C PHE A 295 -2.24 0.38 -5.65
N ALA A 296 -1.92 -0.38 -6.70
CA ALA A 296 -0.61 -0.94 -6.93
C ALA A 296 0.11 -0.13 -8.00
N ILE A 297 1.34 0.27 -7.72
CA ILE A 297 2.28 0.77 -8.73
C ILE A 297 3.20 -0.38 -9.09
N THR A 298 3.24 -0.73 -10.38
CA THR A 298 4.04 -1.84 -10.89
C THR A 298 4.97 -1.34 -11.98
N PHE A 299 6.21 -1.80 -11.95
CA PHE A 299 7.13 -1.70 -13.10
C PHE A 299 7.54 -3.11 -13.51
N GLU A 300 7.59 -3.40 -14.81
CA GLU A 300 8.09 -4.66 -15.32
C GLU A 300 9.07 -4.49 -16.48
N THR A 301 10.12 -5.29 -16.50
CA THR A 301 11.08 -5.41 -17.61
C THR A 301 11.02 -6.82 -18.14
N CYS A 302 10.73 -6.96 -19.44
CA CYS A 302 10.67 -8.23 -20.15
C CYS A 302 11.82 -8.31 -21.16
N MET A 303 12.60 -9.38 -21.08
CA MET A 303 13.77 -9.63 -21.93
C MET A 303 13.65 -10.98 -22.63
N PRO A 304 13.59 -11.04 -23.96
CA PRO A 304 13.64 -12.31 -24.70
C PRO A 304 14.84 -13.15 -24.27
N LEU A 305 14.68 -14.47 -24.20
CA LEU A 305 15.83 -15.35 -23.97
C LEU A 305 16.74 -15.44 -25.20
N ASP A 306 16.19 -15.19 -26.39
CA ASP A 306 16.96 -15.06 -27.62
C ASP A 306 17.53 -13.63 -27.75
N SER A 307 18.85 -13.51 -27.63
CA SER A 307 19.60 -12.26 -27.45
C SER A 307 19.55 -11.25 -28.62
N GLN A 308 18.89 -11.58 -29.72
CA GLN A 308 18.79 -10.70 -30.89
C GLN A 308 17.59 -9.73 -30.88
N ALA A 309 16.69 -9.85 -29.90
CA ALA A 309 15.50 -9.00 -29.79
C ALA A 309 15.60 -7.99 -28.63
N GLY A 310 14.88 -6.88 -28.74
CA GLY A 310 14.89 -5.79 -27.75
C GLY A 310 14.15 -6.14 -26.46
N SER A 311 14.56 -5.54 -25.34
CA SER A 311 13.80 -5.56 -24.09
C SER A 311 12.65 -4.55 -24.12
N THR A 312 11.64 -4.78 -23.29
CA THR A 312 10.61 -3.77 -22.97
C THR A 312 10.58 -3.51 -21.48
N THR A 313 10.39 -2.23 -21.11
CA THR A 313 10.11 -1.84 -19.73
C THR A 313 8.80 -1.07 -19.70
N ARG A 314 7.94 -1.40 -18.75
CA ARG A 314 6.56 -0.92 -18.64
C ARG A 314 6.22 -0.54 -17.23
N GLY A 315 5.28 0.38 -17.08
CA GLY A 315 4.71 0.75 -15.80
C GLY A 315 3.20 0.70 -15.82
N GLU A 316 2.62 0.48 -14.65
CA GLU A 316 1.18 0.42 -14.44
C GLU A 316 0.81 0.99 -13.07
N VAL A 317 -0.26 1.76 -13.00
CA VAL A 317 -0.96 2.10 -11.76
C VAL A 317 -2.36 1.50 -11.83
N ARG A 318 -2.69 0.63 -10.86
CA ARG A 318 -3.94 -0.12 -10.86
C ARG A 318 -4.66 0.00 -9.53
N PHE A 319 -5.96 0.28 -9.57
CA PHE A 319 -6.81 0.16 -8.39
C PHE A 319 -6.90 -1.29 -7.92
N LEU A 320 -6.75 -1.51 -6.62
CA LEU A 320 -6.88 -2.83 -5.99
C LEU A 320 -8.21 -2.96 -5.25
N LYS A 321 -8.48 -2.01 -4.36
CA LYS A 321 -9.56 -2.07 -3.38
C LYS A 321 -9.72 -0.73 -2.66
N CYS A 322 -10.87 -0.51 -2.01
CA CYS A 322 -11.15 0.68 -1.20
C CYS A 322 -11.60 0.27 0.20
N ARG A 323 -11.33 1.08 1.23
CA ARG A 323 -11.82 0.83 2.61
C ARG A 323 -13.33 1.02 2.78
N ASP A 324 -13.96 1.78 1.88
CA ASP A 324 -15.40 2.04 1.92
C ASP A 324 -16.06 1.58 0.61
N ALA A 325 -17.24 2.12 0.30
CA ALA A 325 -17.95 1.86 -0.93
C ALA A 325 -17.12 2.24 -2.18
N ILE A 326 -17.25 1.43 -3.22
CA ILE A 326 -16.66 1.72 -4.52
C ILE A 326 -17.35 2.96 -5.10
N ASP A 327 -16.60 4.06 -5.21
CA ASP A 327 -16.97 5.24 -5.98
C ASP A 327 -16.04 5.38 -7.20
N PRO A 328 -16.54 5.09 -8.42
CA PRO A 328 -15.77 5.24 -9.64
C PRO A 328 -15.21 6.65 -9.85
N GLN A 329 -15.90 7.71 -9.40
CA GLN A 329 -15.43 9.07 -9.60
C GLN A 329 -14.20 9.37 -8.73
N SER A 330 -14.29 9.03 -7.44
CA SER A 330 -13.18 9.09 -6.50
C SER A 330 -11.98 8.26 -6.97
N ILE A 331 -12.21 7.00 -7.39
CA ILE A 331 -11.13 6.12 -7.88
C ILE A 331 -10.40 6.73 -9.08
N ASN A 332 -11.14 7.26 -10.07
CA ASN A 332 -10.54 7.88 -11.24
C ASN A 332 -9.80 9.19 -10.90
N ALA A 333 -10.31 9.98 -9.94
CA ALA A 333 -9.64 11.19 -9.50
C ALA A 333 -8.30 10.89 -8.80
N ASP A 334 -8.30 9.91 -7.88
CA ASP A 334 -7.08 9.45 -7.22
C ASP A 334 -6.09 8.81 -8.20
N LEU A 335 -6.58 8.00 -9.15
CA LEU A 335 -5.74 7.38 -10.18
C LEU A 335 -5.00 8.45 -10.99
N ARG A 336 -5.70 9.49 -11.46
CA ARG A 336 -5.07 10.62 -12.20
C ARG A 336 -4.04 11.34 -11.35
N ARG A 337 -4.37 11.66 -10.10
CA ARG A 337 -3.45 12.36 -9.19
C ARG A 337 -2.21 11.52 -8.88
N LEU A 338 -2.37 10.21 -8.67
CA LEU A 338 -1.25 9.30 -8.46
C LEU A 338 -0.39 9.18 -9.72
N MET A 339 -0.99 9.19 -10.90
CA MET A 339 -0.28 9.25 -12.18
C MET A 339 0.50 10.55 -12.35
N GLU A 340 -0.02 11.70 -11.92
CA GLU A 340 0.73 12.97 -11.94
C GLU A 340 1.98 12.90 -11.05
N HIS A 341 1.88 12.34 -9.85
CA HIS A 341 3.04 12.11 -8.97
C HIS A 341 4.07 11.17 -9.61
N LEU A 342 3.59 10.10 -10.24
CA LEU A 342 4.45 9.14 -10.94
C LEU A 342 5.15 9.79 -12.14
N GLN A 343 4.45 10.58 -12.94
CA GLN A 343 5.03 11.32 -14.07
C GLN A 343 6.08 12.33 -13.60
N ALA A 344 5.82 13.06 -12.51
CA ALA A 344 6.81 13.97 -11.92
C ALA A 344 8.08 13.22 -11.51
N PHE A 345 7.93 12.08 -10.82
CA PHE A 345 9.05 11.20 -10.43
C PHE A 345 9.86 10.68 -11.62
N LEU A 346 9.17 10.28 -12.70
CA LEU A 346 9.80 9.78 -13.93
C LEU A 346 10.55 10.90 -14.66
N SER A 347 9.95 12.08 -14.75
CA SER A 347 10.55 13.28 -15.35
C SER A 347 11.83 13.72 -14.62
N GLU A 348 11.82 13.74 -13.28
CA GLU A 348 13.02 14.02 -12.46
C GLU A 348 14.17 13.06 -12.78
N ARG A 349 13.85 11.82 -13.15
CA ARG A 349 14.80 10.77 -13.52
C ARG A 349 15.06 10.69 -15.03
N ARG A 350 14.56 11.65 -15.79
CA ARG A 350 14.69 11.74 -17.25
C ARG A 350 14.20 10.47 -17.95
N GLN A 351 13.15 9.86 -17.41
CA GLN A 351 12.48 8.71 -17.99
C GLN A 351 11.32 9.22 -18.85
N GLU A 352 11.43 9.03 -20.16
CA GLU A 352 10.33 9.30 -21.09
C GLU A 352 9.28 8.19 -20.99
N CYS A 353 8.00 8.57 -21.14
CA CYS A 353 6.86 7.67 -21.07
C CYS A 353 6.11 7.69 -22.41
N TRP A 354 5.75 6.51 -22.89
CA TRP A 354 5.00 6.34 -24.13
C TRP A 354 3.69 5.57 -23.89
N PRO A 355 2.70 5.70 -24.78
CA PRO A 355 1.52 4.83 -24.77
C PRO A 355 1.94 3.36 -24.83
N LEU A 356 1.18 2.51 -24.12
CA LEU A 356 1.42 1.07 -24.10
C LEU A 356 1.37 0.46 -25.52
N THR A 357 2.41 -0.29 -25.91
CA THR A 357 2.38 -1.09 -27.15
C THR A 357 1.94 -2.52 -26.86
N ASP A 358 1.75 -3.34 -27.90
CA ASP A 358 1.32 -4.73 -27.71
C ASP A 358 2.25 -5.50 -26.75
N ARG A 359 1.65 -6.29 -25.85
CA ARG A 359 2.36 -6.90 -24.74
C ARG A 359 3.57 -7.72 -25.19
N PHE A 360 3.47 -8.42 -26.30
CA PHE A 360 4.51 -9.33 -26.78
C PHE A 360 5.21 -8.83 -28.04
N ALA A 361 5.03 -7.56 -28.42
CA ALA A 361 5.72 -6.94 -29.56
C ALA A 361 7.25 -7.16 -29.53
N PHE A 362 7.84 -7.19 -28.33
CA PHE A 362 9.26 -7.40 -28.09
C PHE A 362 9.76 -8.83 -28.43
N LEU A 363 8.85 -9.81 -28.53
CA LEU A 363 9.17 -11.17 -28.99
C LEU A 363 9.16 -11.29 -30.52
N HIS A 364 8.64 -10.30 -31.24
CA HIS A 364 8.41 -10.36 -32.69
C HIS A 364 9.32 -9.46 -33.53
N SER A 365 10.08 -8.54 -32.93
CA SER A 365 10.81 -7.50 -33.68
C SER A 365 12.32 -7.44 -33.33
N PRO A 366 13.23 -7.36 -34.32
CA PRO A 366 14.67 -7.13 -34.11
C PRO A 366 15.05 -5.69 -33.72
N SER A 367 14.10 -4.75 -33.51
CA SER A 367 14.40 -3.40 -33.03
C SER A 367 13.12 -2.71 -32.54
N PRO A 368 13.09 -2.08 -31.36
CA PRO A 368 12.11 -1.04 -31.08
C PRO A 368 12.61 0.25 -31.75
N PHE A 369 11.70 1.18 -32.09
CA PHE A 369 11.99 2.52 -32.65
C PHE A 369 12.35 2.63 -34.14
N ILE A 370 11.38 2.41 -35.05
CA ILE A 370 11.37 3.12 -36.35
C ILE A 370 10.06 3.89 -36.62
N THR A 371 9.00 3.71 -35.85
CA THR A 371 7.88 4.64 -35.87
C THR A 371 8.04 5.58 -34.69
N ARG A 372 8.33 6.87 -34.91
CA ARG A 372 8.25 7.91 -33.88
C ARG A 372 6.83 7.90 -33.32
N PRO A 373 6.57 7.34 -32.13
CA PRO A 373 5.28 7.50 -31.49
C PRO A 373 5.25 8.91 -30.94
N GLU A 374 4.16 9.64 -31.15
CA GLU A 374 3.99 10.93 -30.51
C GLU A 374 4.08 10.73 -29.00
N SER A 375 4.96 11.51 -28.36
CA SER A 375 5.02 11.57 -26.90
C SER A 375 3.61 11.87 -26.39
N LEU A 376 3.23 11.28 -25.25
CA LEU A 376 1.99 11.64 -24.55
C LEU A 376 1.87 13.15 -24.30
N HIS A 377 2.97 13.88 -24.42
CA HIS A 377 3.09 15.31 -24.12
C HIS A 377 3.92 16.06 -25.19
N SER A 378 3.48 15.98 -26.45
CA SER A 378 3.93 16.93 -27.49
C SER A 378 3.40 18.34 -27.23
#